data_AF-A0A523HAC7-F1
#
_entry.id   AF-A0A523HAC7-F1
#
_cell.length_a   1.000
_cell.length_b   1.000
_cell.length_c   1.000
_cell.angle_alpha   90.00
_cell.angle_beta   90.00
_cell.angle_gamma   90.00
#
_symmetry.space_group_name_H-M   'P 1'
#
loop_
_entity.id
_entity.type
_entity.pdbx_description
1 polymer ?
#
loop_
_entity_poly.entity_id
_entity_poly.type
_entity_poly.pdbx_seq_one_letter_code
_entity_poly.pdbx_strand_id
1 'polypeptide(L)' 'QNSYYFDLIEGKILQKLKITPLKMNSFNNYMKSQGKLGGQNKIPRLSNDRKIADPLIRIQA' A
#
# COMPACT_ATOMS: atom_id res chain seq x y z
N GLN A 1 10.33 -13.99 16.35
CA GLN A 1 9.15 -13.20 16.78
C GLN A 1 9.63 -11.79 17.09
N ASN A 2 9.00 -10.73 16.55
CA ASN A 2 9.47 -9.35 16.75
C ASN A 2 8.79 -8.76 18.00
N SER A 3 9.43 -8.88 19.16
CA SER A 3 8.91 -8.40 20.46
C SER A 3 8.63 -6.90 20.44
N TYR A 4 9.52 -6.11 19.87
CA TYR A 4 9.38 -4.66 19.80
C TYR A 4 8.11 -4.21 19.08
N TYR A 5 7.70 -4.91 18.01
CA TYR A 5 6.43 -4.62 17.35
C TYR A 5 5.22 -4.83 18.28
N PHE A 6 5.25 -5.87 19.12
CA PHE A 6 4.17 -6.14 20.07
C PHE A 6 4.09 -5.07 21.14
N ASP A 7 5.22 -4.65 21.71
CA ASP A 7 5.28 -3.58 22.71
C ASP A 7 4.67 -2.27 22.17
N LEU A 8 4.95 -1.93 20.91
CA LEU A 8 4.40 -0.74 20.26
C LEU A 8 2.87 -0.82 20.02
N ILE A 9 2.34 -2.03 19.78
CA ILE A 9 0.90 -2.25 19.62
C ILE A 9 0.21 -2.20 20.99
N GLU A 10 0.80 -2.82 22.02
CA GLU A 10 0.28 -2.81 23.39
C GLU A 10 0.27 -1.40 23.97
N GLY A 11 1.38 -0.67 23.80
CA GLY A 11 1.52 0.74 24.18
C GLY A 11 0.67 1.71 23.35
N LYS A 12 -0.11 1.23 22.37
CA LYS A 12 -0.96 2.02 21.45
C LYS A 12 -0.19 3.10 20.67
N ILE A 13 1.11 2.89 20.47
CA ILE A 13 1.96 3.76 19.65
C ILE A 13 1.72 3.48 18.16
N LEU A 14 1.60 2.20 17.80
CA LEU A 14 1.25 1.77 16.45
C LEU A 14 -0.22 1.36 16.35
N GLN A 15 -0.81 1.63 15.19
CA GLN A 15 -2.10 1.06 14.82
C GLN A 15 -1.93 -0.42 14.41
N LYS A 16 -2.95 -1.24 14.69
CA LYS A 16 -3.02 -2.62 14.17
C LYS A 16 -2.99 -2.64 12.64
N LEU A 17 -2.45 -3.71 12.07
CA LEU A 17 -2.37 -3.90 10.61
C LEU A 17 -3.76 -3.80 9.98
N LYS A 18 -3.88 -2.96 8.95
CA LYS A 18 -5.07 -2.85 8.10
C LYS A 18 -4.77 -3.48 6.75
N ILE A 19 -5.57 -4.46 6.37
CA ILE A 19 -5.50 -5.12 5.05
C ILE A 19 -6.68 -4.65 4.22
N THR A 20 -6.41 -4.21 3.00
CA THR A 20 -7.45 -3.78 2.06
C THR A 20 -7.34 -4.64 0.81
N PRO A 21 -8.35 -5.48 0.50
CA PRO A 21 -8.36 -6.23 -0.75
C PRO A 21 -8.54 -5.25 -1.92
N LEU A 22 -7.92 -5.57 -3.05
CA LEU A 22 -8.02 -4.80 -4.28
C LEU A 22 -8.56 -5.69 -5.39
N LYS A 23 -9.32 -5.09 -6.33
CA LYS A 23 -9.76 -5.71 -7.58
C LYS A 23 -8.53 -6.18 -8.37
N MET A 24 -8.72 -7.24 -9.16
CA MET A 24 -7.69 -7.72 -10.07
C MET A 24 -7.17 -6.58 -10.96
N ASN A 25 -5.87 -6.58 -11.24
CA ASN A 25 -5.19 -5.55 -12.04
C ASN A 25 -5.15 -4.12 -11.45
N SER A 26 -5.50 -3.90 -10.18
CA SER A 26 -5.47 -2.55 -9.56
C SER A 26 -4.13 -1.85 -9.69
N PHE A 27 -3.01 -2.57 -9.50
CA PHE A 27 -1.68 -1.99 -9.65
C PHE A 27 -1.37 -1.60 -11.11
N ASN A 28 -1.80 -2.40 -12.09
CA ASN A 28 -1.64 -2.07 -13.51
C ASN A 28 -2.48 -0.84 -13.88
N ASN A 29 -3.72 -0.77 -13.41
CA ASN A 29 -4.61 0.39 -13.63
C ASN A 29 -4.03 1.66 -12.99
N TYR A 30 -3.50 1.56 -11.77
CA TYR A 30 -2.78 2.67 -11.12
C TYR A 30 -1.59 3.12 -11.96
N MET A 31 -0.69 2.21 -12.36
CA MET A 31 0.47 2.57 -13.17
C MET A 31 0.07 3.20 -14.50
N LYS A 32 -1.03 2.72 -15.12
CA LYS A 32 -1.59 3.30 -16.35
C LYS A 32 -2.05 4.74 -16.14
N SER A 33 -2.77 5.01 -15.04
CA SER A 33 -3.24 6.36 -14.69
C SER A 33 -2.09 7.35 -14.47
N GLN A 34 -0.91 6.87 -14.08
CA GLN A 34 0.29 7.68 -13.88
C GLN A 34 1.13 7.83 -15.16
N GLY A 35 0.71 7.24 -16.29
CA GLY A 35 1.52 7.18 -17.52
C GLY A 35 2.78 6.31 -17.37
N LYS A 36 2.80 5.41 -16.39
CA LYS A 36 3.96 4.57 -16.03
C LYS A 36 3.74 3.08 -16.31
N LEU A 37 2.63 2.70 -16.94
CA LEU A 37 2.41 1.32 -17.36
C LEU A 37 3.33 1.02 -18.55
N GLY A 38 4.27 0.09 -18.36
CA GLY A 38 5.35 -0.20 -19.31
C GLY A 38 6.66 0.53 -18.97
N GLY A 39 7.74 0.16 -19.66
CA GLY A 39 9.09 0.66 -19.38
C GLY A 39 9.73 0.08 -18.11
N GLN A 40 10.74 0.76 -17.54
CA GLN A 40 11.48 0.30 -16.35
C GLN A 40 10.87 0.75 -15.02
N ASN A 41 9.62 1.24 -15.00
CA ASN A 41 8.97 1.70 -13.78
C ASN A 41 8.50 0.51 -12.92
N LYS A 42 9.08 0.37 -11.72
CA LYS A 42 8.69 -0.65 -10.74
C LYS A 42 7.73 -0.08 -9.70
N ILE A 43 6.75 -0.88 -9.29
CA ILE A 43 5.86 -0.55 -8.18
C ILE A 43 6.60 -0.76 -6.86
N PRO A 44 6.69 0.25 -5.98
CA PRO A 44 7.20 0.09 -4.63
C PRO A 44 6.36 -0.89 -3.80
N ARG A 45 7.02 -1.79 -3.07
CA ARG A 45 6.37 -2.79 -2.21
C ARG A 45 6.19 -2.31 -0.77
N LEU A 46 6.94 -1.26 -0.38
CA LEU A 46 6.92 -0.66 0.94
C LEU A 46 7.07 0.86 0.78
N SER A 47 6.28 1.63 1.53
CA SER A 47 6.36 3.09 1.59
C SER A 47 5.97 3.56 2.99
N ASN A 48 6.54 4.68 3.41
CA ASN A 48 6.18 5.35 4.67
C ASN A 48 5.02 6.34 4.50
N ASP A 49 4.56 6.55 3.26
CA ASP A 49 3.43 7.43 2.93
C ASP A 49 2.32 6.68 2.18
N ARG A 50 1.18 7.35 2.02
CA ARG A 50 0.00 6.79 1.37
C ARG A 50 -0.17 7.22 -0.09
N LYS A 51 0.86 7.79 -0.71
CA LYS A 51 0.77 8.34 -2.09
C LYS A 51 0.38 7.30 -3.13
N ILE A 52 0.69 6.02 -2.89
CA ILE A 52 0.30 4.91 -3.76
C ILE A 52 -0.99 4.24 -3.26
N ALA A 53 -1.12 4.09 -1.94
CA ALA A 53 -2.26 3.42 -1.32
C ALA A 53 -3.58 4.17 -1.56
N ASP A 54 -3.60 5.50 -1.43
CA ASP A 54 -4.85 6.27 -1.54
C ASP A 54 -5.41 6.29 -2.97
N PRO A 55 -4.59 6.48 -4.04
CA PRO A 55 -5.05 6.25 -5.41
C PRO A 55 -5.52 4.81 -5.67
N LEU A 56 -4.80 3.80 -5.16
CA LEU A 56 -5.20 2.40 -5.32
C LEU A 56 -6.57 2.14 -4.71
N ILE A 57 -6.89 2.73 -3.56
CA ILE A 57 -8.21 2.61 -2.92
C ILE A 57 -9.29 3.33 -3.75
N ARG A 58 -9.00 4.51 -4.30
CA ARG A 58 -9.97 5.27 -5.11
C ARG A 58 -10.40 4.56 -6.40
N ILE A 59 -9.51 3.79 -7.03
CA ILE A 59 -9.83 3.05 -8.26
C ILE A 59 -10.60 1.73 -7.99
N GLN A 60 -10.97 1.45 -6.73
CA GLN A 60 -11.76 0.27 -6.37
C GLN A 60 -13.27 0.46 -6.60
N ALA A 61 -13.73 1.65 -6.97
CA ALA A 61 -15.11 1.90 -7.37
C ALA A 61 -15.54 0.94 -8.51
#